data_AF-A0A1L7TPI9-F1
#
_entry.id   AF-A0A1L7TPI9-F1
#
_cell.length_a   1.000
_cell.length_b   1.000
_cell.length_c   1.000
_cell.angle_alpha   90.00
_cell.angle_beta   90.00
_cell.angle_gamma   90.00
#
_symmetry.space_group_name_H-M   'P 1'
#
loop_
_entity.id
_entity.type
_entity.pdbx_description
1 polymer ?
#
loop_
_entity_poly.entity_id
_entity_poly.type
_entity_poly.pdbx_seq_one_letter_code
_entity_poly.pdbx_strand_id
1 'polypeptide(L)'
;MDSTREELQESPEIDVPPPAKRSAEMPMLWDEGHRSLIDACVRHKSLLELFLQLSRLADVLDGNQTMKDNDFPVFSTVNALRNYDWTMCELLHSMSVEVVQSIVKNTFAFDVTNGNIKPFRLPSVLHDEKTPGVYVVGIRIKDRDGQFLNINELEVLIRDMKLYVEGYEAYARHGGWTSANMTVAERRAINMVNAVDSHSGSQRVQSDGPMFIEKDEEVPRIRALISTFEGMCDRSLDPTGRVYISQSPLYVGCSKDLNKRMGVYNNRNVKNINKPLALTICILRKHTRSPELVTGCVLRILRSRQLPMAEQLVCTIAGSLVYQHGFNAVETGGTGYQNLPTDAGLKDNIKYIICGTQVMISNLKESLGEIDLRRRFLHHLDQVSGEIIRLKEILKRCEDEIQDLPSGVDFDQVLTDISAIVQSVRLNLKDKREALKFWQLMLEIQDIIVDETGVGVHLIDHDMANKGN
;
A
#
# COMPACT_ATOMS: atom_id res chain seq x y z
N MET A 1 -27.54 -51.08 -4.50
CA MET A 1 -27.87 -49.79 -3.88
C MET A 1 -26.62 -49.33 -3.17
N ASP A 2 -25.69 -48.76 -3.92
CA ASP A 2 -24.43 -48.20 -3.43
C ASP A 2 -24.31 -46.85 -4.13
N SER A 3 -24.63 -45.79 -3.39
CA SER A 3 -24.63 -44.42 -3.89
C SER A 3 -24.50 -43.50 -2.68
N THR A 4 -23.25 -43.14 -2.36
CA THR A 4 -22.75 -41.80 -2.00
C THR A 4 -21.42 -41.99 -1.27
N ARG A 5 -20.38 -42.30 -2.05
CA ARG A 5 -19.01 -42.04 -1.64
C ARG A 5 -18.65 -40.73 -2.34
N GLU A 6 -18.92 -39.63 -1.67
CA GLU A 6 -18.40 -38.32 -2.10
C GLU A 6 -16.88 -38.46 -2.13
N GLU A 7 -16.31 -38.36 -3.32
CA GLU A 7 -14.87 -38.33 -3.50
C GLU A 7 -14.34 -37.11 -2.73
N LEU A 8 -13.58 -37.38 -1.66
CA LEU A 8 -12.76 -36.40 -0.99
C LEU A 8 -11.80 -35.84 -2.03
N GLN A 9 -12.17 -34.69 -2.59
CA GLN A 9 -11.38 -33.94 -3.55
C GLN A 9 -10.05 -33.61 -2.86
N GLU A 10 -8.97 -34.26 -3.31
CA GLU A 10 -7.61 -33.97 -2.85
C GLU A 10 -7.37 -32.47 -2.97
N SER A 11 -7.06 -31.85 -1.84
CA SER A 11 -6.89 -30.40 -1.73
C SER A 11 -5.76 -29.97 -2.66
N PRO A 12 -5.98 -28.99 -3.56
CA PRO A 12 -4.89 -28.49 -4.39
C PRO A 12 -3.81 -27.89 -3.49
N GLU A 13 -2.54 -28.24 -3.75
CA GLU A 13 -1.40 -27.59 -3.10
C GLU A 13 -1.54 -26.07 -3.26
N ILE A 14 -1.74 -25.39 -2.13
CA ILE A 14 -2.01 -23.95 -2.09
C ILE A 14 -0.69 -23.22 -2.21
N ASP A 15 -0.39 -22.69 -3.40
CA ASP A 15 0.76 -21.82 -3.62
C ASP A 15 0.41 -20.38 -3.18
N VAL A 16 0.23 -20.17 -1.86
CA VAL A 16 0.09 -18.82 -1.30
C VAL A 16 1.43 -18.10 -1.54
N PRO A 17 1.44 -16.92 -2.19
CA PRO A 17 2.67 -16.17 -2.35
C PRO A 17 3.34 -15.96 -0.99
N PRO A 18 4.65 -16.20 -0.87
CA PRO A 18 5.33 -15.99 0.40
C PRO A 18 5.16 -14.53 0.84
N PRO A 19 5.19 -14.26 2.16
CA PRO A 19 5.18 -12.90 2.68
C PRO A 19 6.22 -12.03 1.97
N ALA A 20 5.90 -10.75 1.78
CA ALA A 20 6.80 -9.78 1.22
C ALA A 20 8.09 -9.72 2.04
N LYS A 21 9.21 -10.05 1.38
CA LYS A 21 10.54 -10.01 1.98
C LYS A 21 11.35 -8.90 1.33
N ARG A 22 12.14 -8.22 2.16
CA ARG A 22 13.17 -7.31 1.66
C ARG A 22 14.19 -8.11 0.85
N SER A 23 14.64 -7.52 -0.25
CA SER A 23 15.68 -8.06 -1.11
C SER A 23 16.62 -6.93 -1.53
N ALA A 24 17.73 -7.27 -2.19
CA ALA A 24 18.61 -6.26 -2.78
C ALA A 24 17.88 -5.37 -3.81
N GLU A 25 16.93 -5.93 -4.56
CA GLU A 25 16.13 -5.22 -5.57
C GLU A 25 14.97 -4.43 -4.95
N MET A 26 14.52 -4.82 -3.76
CA MET A 26 13.46 -4.17 -2.99
C MET A 26 13.90 -3.94 -1.52
N PRO A 27 14.86 -3.03 -1.28
CA PRO A 27 15.48 -2.85 0.03
C PRO A 27 14.76 -1.86 0.95
N MET A 28 13.70 -1.17 0.49
CA MET A 28 13.02 -0.14 1.28
C MET A 28 12.60 -0.67 2.66
N LEU A 29 12.87 0.12 3.70
CA LEU A 29 12.56 -0.23 5.09
C LEU A 29 11.08 -0.01 5.36
N TRP A 30 10.25 -0.93 4.88
CA TRP A 30 8.85 -0.94 5.26
C TRP A 30 8.71 -1.30 6.73
N ASP A 31 8.03 -0.45 7.48
CA ASP A 31 7.50 -0.82 8.78
C ASP A 31 6.56 -2.04 8.66
N GLU A 32 6.20 -2.63 9.79
CA GLU A 32 5.30 -3.78 9.82
C GLU A 32 3.94 -3.46 9.17
N GLY A 33 3.47 -2.22 9.31
CA GLY A 33 2.25 -1.72 8.66
C GLY A 33 2.33 -1.79 7.14
N HIS A 34 3.40 -1.28 6.53
CA HIS A 34 3.58 -1.33 5.07
C HIS A 34 3.86 -2.73 4.55
N ARG A 35 4.57 -3.59 5.31
CA ARG A 35 4.72 -5.01 4.91
C ARG A 35 3.37 -5.73 4.89
N SER A 36 2.56 -5.52 5.91
CA SER A 36 1.17 -6.00 5.95
C SER A 36 0.36 -5.48 4.76
N LEU A 37 0.57 -4.22 4.38
CA LEU A 37 -0.10 -3.61 3.23
C LEU A 37 0.28 -4.30 1.91
N ILE A 38 1.57 -4.56 1.70
CA ILE A 38 2.05 -5.27 0.51
C ILE A 38 1.47 -6.68 0.48
N ASP A 39 1.48 -7.38 1.60
CA ASP A 39 0.91 -8.72 1.72
C ASP A 39 -0.58 -8.73 1.41
N ALA A 40 -1.35 -7.79 1.96
CA ALA A 40 -2.77 -7.61 1.65
C ALA A 40 -2.98 -7.36 0.14
N CYS A 41 -2.12 -6.60 -0.52
CA CYS A 41 -2.24 -6.35 -1.95
C CYS A 41 -1.79 -7.53 -2.83
N VAL A 42 -0.79 -8.32 -2.40
CA VAL A 42 -0.20 -9.39 -3.22
C VAL A 42 -0.98 -10.69 -3.08
N ARG A 43 -1.53 -10.97 -1.90
CA ARG A 43 -2.22 -12.23 -1.61
C ARG A 43 -3.68 -12.23 -2.05
N HIS A 44 -4.26 -11.04 -2.30
CA HIS A 44 -5.67 -10.91 -2.68
C HIS A 44 -5.80 -10.32 -4.07
N LYS A 45 -6.68 -10.94 -4.87
CA LYS A 45 -7.09 -10.39 -6.17
C LYS A 45 -8.03 -9.21 -6.01
N SER A 46 -8.76 -9.16 -4.89
CA SER A 46 -9.68 -8.06 -4.57
C SER A 46 -9.00 -6.97 -3.74
N LEU A 47 -9.59 -5.76 -3.77
CA LEU A 47 -9.15 -4.61 -2.95
C LEU A 47 -9.88 -4.54 -1.60
N LEU A 48 -10.71 -5.54 -1.27
CA LEU A 48 -11.46 -5.58 -0.02
C LEU A 48 -10.52 -5.58 1.19
N GLU A 49 -9.52 -6.45 1.20
CA GLU A 49 -8.61 -6.53 2.34
C GLU A 49 -7.86 -5.21 2.55
N LEU A 50 -7.35 -4.63 1.45
CA LEU A 50 -6.73 -3.31 1.50
C LEU A 50 -7.68 -2.23 2.04
N PHE A 51 -8.96 -2.26 1.65
CA PHE A 51 -9.97 -1.34 2.17
C PHE A 51 -10.16 -1.49 3.69
N LEU A 52 -10.20 -2.72 4.19
CA LEU A 52 -10.33 -3.00 5.63
C LEU A 52 -9.11 -2.52 6.43
N GLN A 53 -7.92 -2.55 5.82
CA GLN A 53 -6.68 -2.08 6.47
C GLN A 53 -6.56 -0.55 6.54
N LEU A 54 -7.41 0.25 5.87
CA LEU A 54 -7.28 1.71 5.86
C LEU A 54 -7.37 2.34 7.26
N SER A 55 -8.23 1.81 8.13
CA SER A 55 -8.35 2.28 9.51
C SER A 55 -7.07 2.06 10.31
N ARG A 56 -6.47 0.87 10.17
CA ARG A 56 -5.18 0.53 10.79
C ARG A 56 -4.05 1.40 10.26
N LEU A 57 -4.02 1.70 8.96
CA LEU A 57 -3.05 2.65 8.38
C LEU A 57 -3.21 4.05 8.99
N ALA A 58 -4.44 4.49 9.24
CA ALA A 58 -4.67 5.73 9.97
C ALA A 58 -4.10 5.68 11.40
N ASP A 59 -4.24 4.56 12.10
CA ASP A 59 -3.67 4.41 13.45
C ASP A 59 -2.14 4.40 13.43
N VAL A 60 -1.52 3.78 12.43
CA VAL A 60 -0.07 3.85 12.21
C VAL A 60 0.39 5.28 11.93
N LEU A 61 -0.34 6.02 11.08
CA LEU A 61 -0.05 7.43 10.80
C LEU A 61 -0.20 8.31 12.06
N ASP A 62 -1.30 8.17 12.79
CA ASP A 62 -1.58 8.90 14.03
C ASP A 62 -0.60 8.52 15.14
N GLY A 63 -0.07 7.29 15.11
CA GLY A 63 0.94 6.78 16.02
C GLY A 63 2.39 7.16 15.67
N ASN A 64 2.67 7.70 14.48
CA ASN A 64 4.03 7.91 14.01
C ASN A 64 4.78 8.96 14.84
N GLN A 65 5.73 8.50 15.65
CA GLN A 65 6.49 9.36 16.56
C GLN A 65 7.37 10.37 15.81
N THR A 66 7.98 9.98 14.69
CA THR A 66 8.83 10.89 13.91
C THR A 66 8.02 12.07 13.36
N MET A 67 6.79 11.84 12.91
CA MET A 67 5.90 12.93 12.47
C MET A 67 5.54 13.86 13.64
N LYS A 68 5.22 13.31 14.81
CA LYS A 68 4.91 14.08 16.03
C LYS A 68 6.08 14.94 16.48
N ASP A 69 7.28 14.37 16.52
CA ASP A 69 8.52 15.06 16.94
C ASP A 69 8.87 16.23 16.02
N ASN A 70 8.35 16.23 14.79
CA ASN A 70 8.58 17.26 13.78
C ASN A 70 7.33 18.12 13.50
N ASP A 71 6.32 18.08 14.38
CA ASP A 71 5.06 18.81 14.24
C ASP A 71 4.40 18.66 12.86
N PHE A 72 4.51 17.47 12.25
CA PHE A 72 3.98 17.20 10.92
C PHE A 72 2.51 16.80 11.01
N PRO A 73 1.57 17.63 10.49
CA PRO A 73 0.15 17.34 10.63
C PRO A 73 -0.26 16.19 9.73
N VAL A 74 -1.03 15.25 10.29
CA VAL A 74 -1.70 14.15 9.55
C VAL A 74 -3.17 14.01 9.93
N PHE A 75 -3.72 14.95 10.70
CA PHE A 75 -5.07 14.85 11.27
C PHE A 75 -6.15 14.70 10.19
N SER A 76 -6.05 15.46 9.10
CA SER A 76 -7.05 15.43 8.02
C SER A 76 -7.01 14.08 7.30
N THR A 77 -5.81 13.55 7.09
CA THR A 77 -5.56 12.26 6.45
C THR A 77 -6.05 11.11 7.34
N VAL A 78 -5.68 11.12 8.62
CA VAL A 78 -6.13 10.14 9.63
C VAL A 78 -7.66 10.11 9.72
N ASN A 79 -8.29 11.28 9.82
CA ASN A 79 -9.75 11.37 9.89
C ASN A 79 -10.42 10.85 8.61
N ALA A 80 -9.86 11.12 7.44
CA ALA A 80 -10.41 10.65 6.16
C ALA A 80 -10.36 9.11 6.02
N LEU A 81 -9.36 8.46 6.61
CA LEU A 81 -9.16 7.01 6.56
C LEU A 81 -9.92 6.25 7.66
N ARG A 82 -10.03 6.80 8.87
CA ARG A 82 -10.78 6.18 9.98
C ARG A 82 -12.27 6.14 9.74
N ASN A 83 -12.80 7.19 9.13
CA ASN A 83 -14.21 7.23 8.78
C ASN A 83 -14.40 6.27 7.61
N TYR A 84 -15.01 5.11 7.87
CA TYR A 84 -15.47 4.14 6.85
C TYR A 84 -16.59 4.74 5.97
N ASP A 85 -16.27 5.84 5.28
CA ASP A 85 -17.13 6.42 4.27
C ASP A 85 -17.04 5.57 3.00
N TRP A 86 -18.20 5.28 2.43
CA TRP A 86 -18.34 4.70 1.10
C TRP A 86 -17.46 5.42 0.06
N THR A 87 -17.16 6.71 0.26
CA THR A 87 -16.24 7.46 -0.60
C THR A 87 -14.85 6.82 -0.71
N MET A 88 -14.23 6.32 0.36
CA MET A 88 -12.90 5.69 0.27
C MET A 88 -12.98 4.35 -0.46
N CYS A 89 -14.04 3.59 -0.24
CA CYS A 89 -14.31 2.35 -0.98
C CYS A 89 -14.44 2.64 -2.49
N GLU A 90 -15.26 3.63 -2.87
CA GLU A 90 -15.47 4.05 -4.25
C GLU A 90 -14.16 4.49 -4.93
N LEU A 91 -13.35 5.25 -4.22
CA LEU A 91 -12.05 5.73 -4.71
C LEU A 91 -11.06 4.58 -4.90
N LEU A 92 -10.92 3.71 -3.90
CA LEU A 92 -10.00 2.57 -3.95
C LEU A 92 -10.35 1.63 -5.10
N HIS A 93 -11.62 1.26 -5.21
CA HIS A 93 -12.10 0.34 -6.25
C HIS A 93 -12.06 0.97 -7.64
N SER A 94 -11.92 2.29 -7.76
CA SER A 94 -11.73 2.95 -9.06
C SER A 94 -10.31 2.82 -9.65
N MET A 95 -9.34 2.30 -8.89
CA MET A 95 -7.95 2.10 -9.33
C MET A 95 -7.70 0.67 -9.81
N SER A 96 -6.75 0.45 -10.72
CA SER A 96 -6.34 -0.91 -11.12
C SER A 96 -5.59 -1.59 -9.97
N VAL A 97 -5.86 -2.88 -9.75
CA VAL A 97 -5.23 -3.67 -8.68
C VAL A 97 -3.72 -3.72 -8.85
N GLU A 98 -3.25 -3.94 -10.07
CA GLU A 98 -1.83 -4.02 -10.39
C GLU A 98 -1.13 -2.67 -10.17
N VAL A 99 -1.79 -1.56 -10.51
CA VAL A 99 -1.30 -0.22 -10.22
C VAL A 99 -1.22 0.02 -8.72
N VAL A 100 -2.23 -0.37 -7.94
CA VAL A 100 -2.24 -0.27 -6.48
C VAL A 100 -1.09 -1.09 -5.88
N GLN A 101 -0.92 -2.35 -6.29
CA GLN A 101 0.18 -3.22 -5.85
C GLN A 101 1.54 -2.57 -6.12
N SER A 102 1.74 -1.99 -7.30
CA SER A 102 3.00 -1.32 -7.66
C SER A 102 3.27 -0.05 -6.85
N ILE A 103 2.22 0.71 -6.52
CA ILE A 103 2.31 1.89 -5.65
C ILE A 103 2.73 1.47 -4.23
N VAL A 104 2.03 0.48 -3.66
CA VAL A 104 2.29 -0.05 -2.31
C VAL A 104 3.69 -0.65 -2.20
N LYS A 105 4.20 -1.25 -3.28
CA LYS A 105 5.57 -1.76 -3.37
C LYS A 105 6.63 -0.69 -3.66
N ASN A 106 6.24 0.56 -3.92
CA ASN A 106 7.13 1.62 -4.40
C ASN A 106 7.89 1.26 -5.70
N THR A 107 7.36 0.35 -6.53
CA THR A 107 7.96 -0.11 -7.80
C THR A 107 7.36 0.55 -9.04
N PHE A 108 6.53 1.59 -8.86
CA PHE A 108 5.79 2.25 -9.93
C PHE A 108 6.61 2.59 -11.19
N ALA A 109 7.79 3.21 -11.03
CA ALA A 109 8.61 3.59 -12.18
C ALA A 109 9.15 2.37 -12.94
N PHE A 110 9.53 1.32 -12.22
CA PHE A 110 9.99 0.06 -12.76
C PHE A 110 8.87 -0.67 -13.50
N ASP A 111 7.71 -0.83 -12.88
CA ASP A 111 6.60 -1.58 -13.45
C ASP A 111 5.97 -0.90 -14.67
N VAL A 112 5.87 0.44 -14.67
CA VAL A 112 5.43 1.19 -15.86
C VAL A 112 6.43 1.02 -17.00
N THR A 113 7.74 1.05 -16.70
CA THR A 113 8.79 0.93 -17.72
C THR A 113 8.76 -0.44 -18.39
N ASN A 114 8.58 -1.50 -17.59
CA ASN A 114 8.58 -2.88 -18.07
C ASN A 114 7.21 -3.32 -18.63
N GLY A 115 6.21 -2.45 -18.59
CA GLY A 115 4.85 -2.77 -19.06
C GLY A 115 4.08 -3.73 -18.14
N ASN A 116 4.55 -3.94 -16.91
CA ASN A 116 3.88 -4.74 -15.90
C ASN A 116 2.56 -4.10 -15.45
N ILE A 117 2.50 -2.77 -15.49
CA ILE A 117 1.29 -2.00 -15.17
C ILE A 117 0.99 -0.95 -16.22
N LYS A 118 -0.28 -0.54 -16.27
CA LYS A 118 -0.74 0.54 -17.14
C LYS A 118 -1.58 1.54 -16.34
N PRO A 119 -0.99 2.67 -15.90
CA PRO A 119 -1.75 3.78 -15.33
C PRO A 119 -2.82 4.25 -16.32
N PHE A 120 -3.83 4.96 -15.81
CA PHE A 120 -4.85 5.54 -16.68
C PHE A 120 -4.23 6.46 -17.72
N ARG A 121 -4.84 6.46 -18.91
CA ARG A 121 -4.39 7.31 -20.00
C ARG A 121 -4.35 8.76 -19.53
N LEU A 122 -3.31 9.49 -19.93
CA LEU A 122 -3.28 10.92 -19.71
C LEU A 122 -4.45 11.56 -20.52
N PRO A 123 -5.22 12.49 -19.93
CA PRO A 123 -6.19 13.27 -20.68
C PRO A 123 -5.50 14.04 -21.82
N SER A 124 -6.10 14.07 -23.00
CA SER A 124 -5.65 14.83 -24.16
C SER A 124 -6.16 16.27 -24.09
N VAL A 125 -5.27 17.24 -24.30
CA VAL A 125 -5.64 18.66 -24.39
C VAL A 125 -6.70 18.92 -25.48
N LEU A 126 -6.69 18.11 -26.55
CA LEU A 126 -7.54 18.32 -27.71
C LEU A 126 -8.92 17.66 -27.59
N HIS A 127 -9.05 16.66 -26.72
CA HIS A 127 -10.22 15.76 -26.72
C HIS A 127 -10.87 15.58 -25.36
N ASP A 128 -10.17 15.89 -24.28
CA ASP A 128 -10.70 15.73 -22.93
C ASP A 128 -10.84 17.10 -22.26
N GLU A 129 -11.94 17.26 -21.52
CA GLU A 129 -12.11 18.38 -20.61
C GLU A 129 -11.08 18.33 -19.47
N LYS A 130 -11.00 19.41 -18.68
CA LYS A 130 -10.18 19.46 -17.47
C LYS A 130 -10.52 18.28 -16.56
N THR A 131 -9.59 17.32 -16.52
CA THR A 131 -9.77 16.05 -15.84
C THR A 131 -9.11 16.11 -14.47
N PRO A 132 -9.89 16.11 -13.37
CA PRO A 132 -9.36 16.09 -12.02
C PRO A 132 -9.01 14.67 -11.59
N GLY A 133 -7.97 14.55 -10.76
CA GLY A 133 -7.55 13.26 -10.22
C GLY A 133 -6.19 13.29 -9.53
N VAL A 134 -5.64 12.10 -9.32
CA VAL A 134 -4.38 11.86 -8.61
C VAL A 134 -3.38 11.17 -9.53
N TYR A 135 -2.13 11.60 -9.42
CA TYR A 135 -1.01 11.05 -10.15
C TYR A 135 0.12 10.67 -9.20
N VAL A 136 0.91 9.69 -9.63
CA VAL A 136 2.13 9.22 -8.95
C VAL A 136 3.32 9.56 -9.82
N VAL A 137 4.43 9.91 -9.17
CA VAL A 137 5.72 10.15 -9.80
C VAL A 137 6.77 9.28 -9.12
N GLY A 138 7.43 8.43 -9.89
CA GLY A 138 8.61 7.69 -9.48
C GLY A 138 9.85 8.12 -10.26
N ILE A 139 11.03 7.67 -9.83
CA ILE A 139 12.30 7.98 -10.49
C ILE A 139 12.90 6.69 -11.05
N ARG A 140 13.31 6.73 -12.32
CA ARG A 140 14.20 5.71 -12.90
C ARG A 140 15.49 6.35 -13.37
N ILE A 141 16.52 5.54 -13.55
CA ILE A 141 17.72 5.96 -14.28
C ILE A 141 17.59 5.47 -15.71
N LYS A 142 17.84 6.37 -16.67
CA LYS A 142 17.86 6.02 -18.10
C LYS A 142 18.81 4.85 -18.36
N ASP A 143 18.42 3.97 -19.29
CA ASP A 143 19.19 2.81 -19.74
C ASP A 143 19.41 1.73 -18.64
N ARG A 144 18.44 1.60 -17.72
CA ARG A 144 18.42 0.58 -16.64
C ARG A 144 17.08 -0.12 -16.44
N ASP A 145 16.32 -0.32 -17.52
CA ASP A 145 15.08 -1.11 -17.48
C ASP A 145 14.10 -0.71 -16.36
N GLY A 146 14.00 0.60 -16.10
CA GLY A 146 13.10 1.15 -15.09
C GLY A 146 13.64 1.16 -13.66
N GLN A 147 14.82 0.59 -13.42
CA GLN A 147 15.45 0.55 -12.11
C GLN A 147 16.00 1.93 -11.70
N PHE A 148 16.13 2.10 -10.39
CA PHE A 148 16.68 3.27 -9.75
C PHE A 148 18.20 3.13 -9.54
N LEU A 149 18.70 3.46 -8.36
CA LEU A 149 20.11 3.41 -7.99
C LEU A 149 20.46 2.05 -7.40
N ASN A 150 21.76 1.74 -7.32
CA ASN A 150 22.26 0.71 -6.41
C ASN A 150 22.79 1.36 -5.11
N ILE A 151 23.20 0.54 -4.14
CA ILE A 151 23.66 1.05 -2.83
C ILE A 151 24.87 1.99 -2.98
N ASN A 152 25.85 1.65 -3.82
CA ASN A 152 27.04 2.50 -4.02
C ASN A 152 26.67 3.90 -4.55
N GLU A 153 25.64 3.98 -5.38
CA GLU A 153 25.13 5.24 -5.93
C GLU A 153 24.25 5.99 -4.94
N LEU A 154 23.44 5.27 -4.14
CA LEU A 154 22.66 5.85 -3.04
C LEU A 154 23.56 6.51 -2.00
N GLU A 155 24.67 5.89 -1.60
CA GLU A 155 25.62 6.48 -0.64
C GLU A 155 26.22 7.80 -1.16
N VAL A 156 26.44 7.90 -2.46
CA VAL A 156 26.87 9.15 -3.11
C VAL A 156 25.77 10.21 -3.06
N LEU A 157 24.52 9.84 -3.34
CA LEU A 157 23.35 10.72 -3.21
C LEU A 157 23.20 11.22 -1.76
N ILE A 158 23.23 10.31 -0.78
CA ILE A 158 23.10 10.58 0.66
C ILE A 158 24.16 11.58 1.11
N ARG A 159 25.42 11.34 0.77
CA ARG A 159 26.53 12.23 1.13
C ARG A 159 26.32 13.64 0.57
N ASP A 160 25.91 13.75 -0.69
CA ASP A 160 25.71 15.05 -1.33
C ASP A 160 24.44 15.75 -0.80
N MET A 161 23.40 15.02 -0.40
CA MET A 161 22.24 15.58 0.31
C MET A 161 22.63 16.12 1.69
N LYS A 162 23.45 15.39 2.47
CA LYS A 162 23.99 15.88 3.76
C LYS A 162 24.80 17.16 3.57
N LEU A 163 25.69 17.19 2.59
CA LEU A 163 26.47 18.39 2.25
C LEU A 163 25.57 19.55 1.78
N TYR A 164 24.45 19.27 1.11
CA TYR A 164 23.48 20.31 0.75
C TYR A 164 22.82 20.91 1.99
N VAL A 165 22.40 20.08 2.95
CA VAL A 165 21.86 20.54 4.24
C VAL A 165 22.88 21.37 5.01
N GLU A 166 24.11 20.89 5.14
CA GLU A 166 25.22 21.64 5.77
C GLU A 166 25.48 22.98 5.06
N GLY A 167 25.36 23.00 3.73
CA GLY A 167 25.53 24.20 2.93
C GLY A 167 24.42 25.23 3.15
N TYR A 168 23.18 24.76 3.31
CA TYR A 168 22.06 25.61 3.74
C TYR A 168 22.29 26.18 5.14
N GLU A 169 22.67 25.34 6.11
CA GLU A 169 22.90 25.77 7.49
C GLU A 169 24.04 26.80 7.59
N ALA A 170 25.11 26.61 6.79
CA ALA A 170 26.18 27.59 6.65
C ALA A 170 25.68 28.90 6.04
N TYR A 171 24.89 28.84 4.96
CA TYR A 171 24.27 30.01 4.34
C TYR A 171 23.41 30.80 5.34
N ALA A 172 22.56 30.11 6.10
CA ALA A 172 21.69 30.72 7.10
C ALA A 172 22.48 31.34 8.26
N ARG A 173 23.48 30.62 8.80
CA ARG A 173 24.35 31.07 9.91
C ARG A 173 25.11 32.36 9.57
N HIS A 174 25.57 32.49 8.33
CA HIS A 174 26.38 33.63 7.88
C HIS A 174 25.58 34.71 7.14
N GLY A 175 24.26 34.53 6.99
CA GLY A 175 23.38 35.50 6.34
C GLY A 175 23.64 35.71 4.85
N GLY A 176 24.20 34.71 4.15
CA GLY A 176 24.49 34.81 2.72
C GLY A 176 25.56 33.85 2.18
N TRP A 177 25.89 34.02 0.91
CA TRP A 177 26.83 33.17 0.16
C TRP A 177 28.32 33.39 0.50
N THR A 178 28.65 34.54 1.09
CA THR A 178 30.04 34.93 1.37
C THR A 178 30.17 35.54 2.75
N SER A 179 31.07 34.99 3.56
CA SER A 179 31.48 35.54 4.85
C SER A 179 32.95 35.23 5.09
N ALA A 180 33.70 36.21 5.62
CA ALA A 180 35.12 36.05 5.95
C ALA A 180 35.34 34.99 7.05
N ASN A 181 34.32 34.73 7.86
CA ASN A 181 34.36 33.82 9.00
C ASN A 181 33.95 32.38 8.65
N MET A 182 33.66 32.07 7.39
CA MET A 182 33.36 30.70 6.96
C MET A 182 34.60 29.82 7.01
N THR A 183 34.49 28.70 7.70
CA THR A 183 35.43 27.59 7.69
C THR A 183 35.57 27.01 6.28
N VAL A 184 36.62 26.23 6.06
CA VAL A 184 36.85 25.52 4.78
C VAL A 184 35.73 24.51 4.49
N ALA A 185 35.21 23.84 5.53
CA ALA A 185 34.11 22.89 5.40
C ALA A 185 32.80 23.58 4.97
N GLU A 186 32.45 24.71 5.59
CA GLU A 186 31.26 25.49 5.22
C GLU A 186 31.33 26.00 3.78
N ARG A 187 32.49 26.50 3.34
CA ARG A 187 32.69 26.91 1.94
C ARG A 187 32.49 25.75 0.97
N ARG A 188 33.00 24.56 1.32
CA ARG A 188 32.79 23.35 0.51
C ARG A 188 31.31 23.00 0.41
N ALA A 189 30.57 23.06 1.52
CA ALA A 189 29.15 22.76 1.56
C ALA A 189 28.32 23.78 0.75
N ILE A 190 28.64 25.08 0.86
CA ILE A 190 28.02 26.13 0.03
C ILE A 190 28.30 25.91 -1.47
N ASN A 191 29.53 25.56 -1.82
CA ASN A 191 29.87 25.24 -3.21
C ASN A 191 29.08 24.02 -3.72
N MET A 192 28.79 23.05 -2.85
CA MET A 192 27.92 21.92 -3.17
C MET A 192 26.50 22.39 -3.50
N VAL A 193 25.91 23.27 -2.68
CA VAL A 193 24.58 23.85 -2.94
C VAL A 193 24.53 24.51 -4.32
N ASN A 194 25.49 25.37 -4.63
CA ASN A 194 25.57 26.04 -5.93
C ASN A 194 25.71 25.05 -7.10
N ALA A 195 26.54 24.02 -6.93
CA ALA A 195 26.71 22.98 -7.94
C ALA A 195 25.42 22.19 -8.18
N VAL A 196 24.68 21.83 -7.12
CA VAL A 196 23.40 21.12 -7.23
C VAL A 196 22.34 22.00 -7.87
N ASP A 197 22.16 23.22 -7.39
CA ASP A 197 21.13 24.14 -7.88
C ASP A 197 21.34 24.54 -9.35
N SER A 198 22.59 24.54 -9.84
CA SER A 198 22.89 24.76 -11.27
C SER A 198 22.32 23.68 -12.19
N HIS A 199 21.98 22.50 -11.67
CA HIS A 199 21.35 21.41 -12.42
C HIS A 199 19.81 21.44 -12.38
N SER A 200 19.22 22.49 -11.79
CA SER A 200 17.77 22.69 -11.73
C SER A 200 17.12 22.90 -13.10
N GLY A 201 17.88 23.37 -14.09
CA GLY A 201 17.35 23.78 -15.40
C GLY A 201 16.59 25.11 -15.38
N SER A 202 16.63 25.84 -14.25
CA SER A 202 16.09 27.20 -14.13
C SER A 202 17.21 28.24 -14.12
N GLN A 203 16.92 29.44 -14.63
CA GLN A 203 17.81 30.59 -14.46
C GLN A 203 17.78 31.02 -12.99
N ARG A 204 18.96 31.19 -12.39
CA ARG A 204 19.13 31.69 -11.01
C ARG A 204 19.67 33.11 -11.02
N VAL A 205 19.18 33.93 -10.10
CA VAL A 205 19.77 35.23 -9.80
C VAL A 205 20.82 35.03 -8.71
N GLN A 206 21.93 35.77 -8.77
CA GLN A 206 23.05 35.64 -7.83
C GLN A 206 22.67 35.96 -6.37
N SER A 207 21.55 36.66 -6.16
CA SER A 207 20.97 36.95 -4.85
C SER A 207 20.06 35.86 -4.29
N ASP A 208 19.71 34.85 -5.09
CA ASP A 208 18.80 33.79 -4.64
C ASP A 208 19.50 32.92 -3.60
N GLY A 209 18.81 32.57 -2.51
CA GLY A 209 19.28 31.58 -1.55
C GLY A 209 19.27 30.15 -2.11
N PRO A 210 19.60 29.15 -1.28
CA PRO A 210 19.50 27.73 -1.66
C PRO A 210 18.08 27.40 -2.15
N MET A 211 17.98 26.70 -3.29
CA MET A 211 16.69 26.49 -3.97
C MET A 211 15.76 25.50 -3.27
N PHE A 212 16.33 24.45 -2.65
CA PHE A 212 15.54 23.31 -2.17
C PHE A 212 15.35 23.30 -0.65
N ILE A 213 16.05 24.19 0.07
CA ILE A 213 15.84 24.49 1.48
C ILE A 213 15.90 26.00 1.60
N GLU A 214 14.75 26.64 1.82
CA GLU A 214 14.64 28.09 1.95
C GLU A 214 14.53 28.50 3.42
N LYS A 215 14.07 27.58 4.28
CA LYS A 215 13.77 27.83 5.70
C LYS A 215 14.21 26.66 6.58
N ASP A 216 14.51 26.96 7.84
CA ASP A 216 14.96 25.97 8.82
C ASP A 216 13.94 24.83 9.03
N GLU A 217 12.65 25.14 8.93
CA GLU A 217 11.54 24.18 9.01
C GLU A 217 11.55 23.10 7.91
N GLU A 218 12.29 23.31 6.80
CA GLU A 218 12.44 22.35 5.72
C GLU A 218 13.61 21.38 5.94
N VAL A 219 14.58 21.71 6.82
CA VAL A 219 15.75 20.88 7.10
C VAL A 219 15.37 19.48 7.63
N PRO A 220 14.48 19.34 8.64
CA PRO A 220 14.13 18.02 9.16
C PRO A 220 13.48 17.11 8.11
N ARG A 221 12.75 17.69 7.14
CA ARG A 221 12.14 16.95 6.03
C ARG A 221 13.20 16.37 5.10
N ILE A 222 14.22 17.14 4.75
CA ILE A 222 15.34 16.63 3.93
C ILE A 222 16.13 15.57 4.71
N ARG A 223 16.32 15.74 6.02
CA ARG A 223 16.95 14.72 6.87
C ARG A 223 16.14 13.41 6.93
N ALA A 224 14.82 13.48 7.00
CA ALA A 224 13.97 12.27 6.95
C ALA A 224 14.07 11.53 5.62
N LEU A 225 14.15 12.26 4.50
CA LEU A 225 14.42 11.67 3.19
C LEU A 225 15.82 11.02 3.13
N ILE A 226 16.84 11.66 3.73
CA ILE A 226 18.18 11.06 3.87
C ILE A 226 18.08 9.73 4.63
N SER A 227 17.38 9.69 5.76
CA SER A 227 17.17 8.46 6.54
C SER A 227 16.48 7.36 5.73
N THR A 228 15.52 7.73 4.86
CA THR A 228 14.88 6.78 3.94
C THR A 228 15.91 6.12 3.01
N PHE A 229 16.78 6.93 2.38
CA PHE A 229 17.82 6.40 1.50
C PHE A 229 18.88 5.59 2.25
N GLU A 230 19.25 6.00 3.47
CA GLU A 230 20.15 5.23 4.34
C GLU A 230 19.56 3.85 4.67
N GLY A 231 18.25 3.79 4.92
CA GLY A 231 17.55 2.53 5.13
C GLY A 231 17.58 1.58 3.92
N MET A 232 17.63 2.13 2.71
CA MET A 232 17.78 1.36 1.48
C MET A 232 19.22 0.85 1.26
N CYS A 233 20.21 1.31 2.03
CA CYS A 233 21.62 0.94 1.91
C CYS A 233 22.00 -0.28 2.78
N ASP A 234 21.16 -1.31 2.79
CA ASP A 234 21.38 -2.51 3.59
C ASP A 234 22.39 -3.47 2.93
N ARG A 235 23.65 -3.36 3.37
CA ARG A 235 24.77 -4.19 2.89
C ARG A 235 24.63 -5.68 3.24
N SER A 236 23.71 -6.07 4.13
CA SER A 236 23.43 -7.49 4.38
C SER A 236 22.62 -8.12 3.24
N LEU A 237 21.81 -7.32 2.53
CA LEU A 237 21.03 -7.75 1.36
C LEU A 237 21.87 -7.72 0.08
N ASP A 238 22.76 -6.74 -0.07
CA ASP A 238 23.75 -6.65 -1.16
C ASP A 238 25.13 -6.22 -0.66
N PRO A 239 26.01 -7.18 -0.32
CA PRO A 239 27.38 -6.89 0.11
C PRO A 239 28.22 -6.15 -0.93
N THR A 240 27.89 -6.28 -2.22
CA THR A 240 28.63 -5.64 -3.31
C THR A 240 28.18 -4.19 -3.56
N GLY A 241 26.93 -3.88 -3.20
CA GLY A 241 26.23 -2.63 -3.49
C GLY A 241 26.04 -2.33 -4.98
N ARG A 242 26.03 -3.38 -5.82
CA ARG A 242 25.95 -3.26 -7.29
C ARG A 242 24.59 -3.62 -7.84
N VAL A 243 23.72 -4.25 -7.05
CA VAL A 243 22.35 -4.60 -7.47
C VAL A 243 21.53 -3.32 -7.59
N TYR A 244 20.95 -3.09 -8.77
CA TYR A 244 20.06 -1.96 -8.98
C TYR A 244 18.70 -2.22 -8.36
N ILE A 245 18.15 -1.18 -7.74
CA ILE A 245 16.93 -1.26 -6.95
C ILE A 245 15.73 -0.97 -7.86
N SER A 246 14.71 -1.83 -7.81
CA SER A 246 13.45 -1.66 -8.55
C SER A 246 12.51 -0.65 -7.88
N GLN A 247 12.76 -0.34 -6.60
CA GLN A 247 12.01 0.64 -5.83
C GLN A 247 12.58 2.05 -5.94
N SER A 248 11.69 3.04 -5.89
CA SER A 248 12.07 4.44 -5.68
C SER A 248 11.05 5.12 -4.76
N PRO A 249 11.47 6.04 -3.86
CA PRO A 249 10.52 6.90 -3.17
C PRO A 249 9.53 7.53 -4.15
N LEU A 250 8.27 7.60 -3.75
CA LEU A 250 7.20 8.12 -4.61
C LEU A 250 6.80 9.52 -4.18
N TYR A 251 6.43 10.33 -5.16
CA TYR A 251 5.66 11.55 -4.95
C TYR A 251 4.23 11.33 -5.43
N VAL A 252 3.27 11.65 -4.58
CA VAL A 252 1.84 11.63 -4.92
C VAL A 252 1.35 13.06 -4.99
N GLY A 253 0.61 13.39 -6.05
CA GLY A 253 -0.04 14.69 -6.13
C GLY A 253 -1.41 14.60 -6.75
N CYS A 254 -2.26 15.56 -6.42
CA CYS A 254 -3.52 15.76 -7.11
C CYS A 254 -3.50 16.96 -8.04
N SER A 255 -4.43 16.99 -8.98
CA SER A 255 -4.67 18.15 -9.85
C SER A 255 -6.12 18.22 -10.26
N LYS A 256 -6.56 19.45 -10.54
CA LYS A 256 -7.82 19.77 -11.19
C LYS A 256 -7.76 19.63 -12.71
N ASP A 257 -6.54 19.61 -13.23
CA ASP A 257 -6.18 19.45 -14.63
C ASP A 257 -4.92 18.57 -14.69
N LEU A 258 -5.14 17.26 -14.79
CA LEU A 258 -4.06 16.27 -14.80
C LEU A 258 -3.12 16.44 -15.98
N ASN A 259 -3.63 16.79 -17.17
CA ASN A 259 -2.80 16.99 -18.35
C ASN A 259 -1.78 18.10 -18.12
N LYS A 260 -2.26 19.29 -17.72
CA LYS A 260 -1.39 20.45 -17.46
C LYS A 260 -0.38 20.16 -16.37
N ARG A 261 -0.80 19.53 -15.26
CA ARG A 261 0.08 19.29 -14.11
C ARG A 261 1.13 18.22 -14.41
N MET A 262 0.75 17.10 -15.02
CA MET A 262 1.68 16.02 -15.34
C MET A 262 2.69 16.43 -16.43
N GLY A 263 2.30 17.32 -17.35
CA GLY A 263 3.21 17.89 -18.34
C GLY A 263 4.41 18.66 -17.74
N VAL A 264 4.31 19.13 -16.48
CA VAL A 264 5.43 19.77 -15.78
C VAL A 264 6.61 18.81 -15.57
N TYR A 265 6.35 17.53 -15.32
CA TYR A 265 7.38 16.53 -15.02
C TYR A 265 8.15 16.05 -16.26
N ASN A 266 7.64 16.34 -17.45
CA ASN A 266 8.36 16.11 -18.71
C ASN A 266 9.43 17.19 -18.98
N ASN A 267 9.38 18.31 -18.25
CA ASN A 267 10.34 19.39 -18.41
C ASN A 267 11.63 19.10 -17.66
N ARG A 268 12.77 19.51 -18.24
CA ARG A 268 14.06 19.48 -17.54
C ARG A 268 14.08 20.41 -16.32
N ASN A 269 13.29 21.47 -16.32
CA ASN A 269 13.21 22.44 -15.22
C ASN A 269 12.42 21.87 -14.03
N VAL A 270 13.06 21.78 -12.86
CA VAL A 270 12.47 21.23 -11.63
C VAL A 270 11.92 22.27 -10.65
N LYS A 271 11.90 23.56 -11.01
CA LYS A 271 11.44 24.63 -10.12
C LYS A 271 9.98 24.47 -9.67
N ASN A 272 9.15 23.86 -10.51
CA ASN A 272 7.70 23.74 -10.29
C ASN A 272 7.26 22.36 -9.80
N ILE A 273 8.19 21.51 -9.34
CA ILE A 273 7.88 20.22 -8.72
C ILE A 273 8.23 20.25 -7.23
N ASN A 274 7.89 19.19 -6.50
CA ASN A 274 8.17 19.06 -5.08
C ASN A 274 9.68 19.19 -4.77
N LYS A 275 10.04 19.96 -3.74
CA LYS A 275 11.43 20.31 -3.39
C LYS A 275 12.30 19.08 -3.07
N PRO A 276 11.93 18.15 -2.16
CA PRO A 276 12.70 16.92 -1.94
C PRO A 276 12.96 16.09 -3.22
N LEU A 277 11.94 15.94 -4.07
CA LEU A 277 12.06 15.28 -5.38
C LEU A 277 13.03 16.05 -6.29
N ALA A 278 12.88 17.37 -6.40
CA ALA A 278 13.73 18.25 -7.21
C ALA A 278 15.20 18.23 -6.78
N LEU A 279 15.47 18.26 -5.46
CA LEU A 279 16.80 18.13 -4.89
C LEU A 279 17.46 16.82 -5.32
N THR A 280 16.73 15.71 -5.16
CA THR A 280 17.19 14.37 -5.54
C THR A 280 17.58 14.33 -7.03
N ILE A 281 16.72 14.83 -7.91
CA ILE A 281 16.99 14.90 -9.36
C ILE A 281 18.23 15.74 -9.66
N CYS A 282 18.40 16.91 -9.02
CA CYS A 282 19.52 17.79 -9.27
C CYS A 282 20.86 17.17 -8.85
N ILE A 283 20.90 16.48 -7.70
CA ILE A 283 22.10 15.76 -7.26
C ILE A 283 22.44 14.63 -8.24
N LEU A 284 21.44 13.87 -8.70
CA LEU A 284 21.66 12.82 -9.70
C LEU A 284 22.20 13.37 -11.02
N ARG A 285 21.64 14.49 -11.51
CA ARG A 285 22.14 15.18 -12.71
C ARG A 285 23.58 15.68 -12.54
N LYS A 286 23.93 16.19 -11.36
CA LYS A 286 25.31 16.62 -11.04
C LYS A 286 26.29 15.45 -11.14
N HIS A 287 25.88 14.24 -10.79
CA HIS A 287 26.68 13.01 -10.96
C HIS A 287 26.58 12.41 -12.36
N THR A 288 26.18 13.19 -13.36
CA THR A 288 26.01 12.76 -14.76
C THR A 288 25.08 11.56 -14.93
N ARG A 289 24.21 11.33 -13.94
CA ARG A 289 23.11 10.38 -14.09
C ARG A 289 22.00 11.08 -14.88
N SER A 290 21.28 10.29 -15.66
CA SER A 290 20.13 10.74 -16.43
C SER A 290 18.85 10.29 -15.73
N PRO A 291 18.44 10.91 -14.60
CA PRO A 291 17.21 10.55 -13.94
C PRO A 291 16.02 10.95 -14.82
N GLU A 292 15.05 10.06 -14.92
CA GLU A 292 13.80 10.28 -15.63
C GLU A 292 12.62 10.10 -14.67
N LEU A 293 11.66 11.02 -14.77
CA LEU A 293 10.45 10.99 -13.96
C LEU A 293 9.37 10.21 -14.69
N VAL A 294 9.01 9.07 -14.12
CA VAL A 294 7.90 8.26 -14.62
C VAL A 294 6.64 8.75 -13.92
N THR A 295 5.72 9.31 -14.69
CA THR A 295 4.45 9.83 -14.17
C THR A 295 3.27 9.02 -14.69
N GLY A 296 2.26 8.80 -13.85
CA GLY A 296 1.01 8.18 -14.31
C GLY A 296 -0.20 8.64 -13.52
N CYS A 297 -1.33 8.76 -14.21
CA CYS A 297 -2.63 9.02 -13.60
C CYS A 297 -3.12 7.71 -12.98
N VAL A 298 -3.28 7.68 -11.66
CA VAL A 298 -3.65 6.44 -10.95
C VAL A 298 -5.11 6.43 -10.50
N LEU A 299 -5.72 7.61 -10.37
CA LEU A 299 -7.10 7.77 -9.93
C LEU A 299 -7.72 9.00 -10.57
N ARG A 300 -8.94 8.85 -11.11
CA ARG A 300 -9.78 9.95 -11.61
C ARG A 300 -11.00 10.06 -10.71
N ILE A 301 -11.25 11.25 -10.17
CA ILE A 301 -12.38 11.42 -9.23
C ILE A 301 -13.71 11.40 -9.97
N LEU A 302 -14.75 10.92 -9.29
CA LEU A 302 -16.12 10.82 -9.81
C LEU A 302 -17.00 11.98 -9.30
N ARG A 303 -16.65 12.55 -8.14
CA ARG A 303 -17.37 13.64 -7.48
C ARG A 303 -16.39 14.73 -7.06
N SER A 304 -16.87 15.97 -7.05
CA SER A 304 -16.04 17.13 -6.70
C SER A 304 -15.36 16.97 -5.32
N ARG A 305 -16.12 16.55 -4.30
CA ARG A 305 -15.60 16.38 -2.94
C ARG A 305 -14.53 15.29 -2.77
N GLN A 306 -14.24 14.50 -3.79
CA GLN A 306 -13.32 13.37 -3.67
C GLN A 306 -11.84 13.74 -3.83
N LEU A 307 -11.49 14.89 -4.42
CA LEU A 307 -10.09 15.17 -4.75
C LEU A 307 -9.15 15.12 -3.54
N PRO A 308 -9.49 15.74 -2.39
CA PRO A 308 -8.63 15.64 -1.20
C PRO A 308 -8.50 14.21 -0.68
N MET A 309 -9.63 13.50 -0.55
CA MET A 309 -9.67 12.11 -0.06
C MET A 309 -8.92 11.15 -0.97
N ALA A 310 -8.98 11.38 -2.29
CA ALA A 310 -8.25 10.60 -3.26
C ALA A 310 -6.74 10.79 -3.11
N GLU A 311 -6.28 12.03 -2.92
CA GLU A 311 -4.85 12.30 -2.68
C GLU A 311 -4.39 11.64 -1.38
N GLN A 312 -5.18 11.77 -0.31
CA GLN A 312 -4.91 11.17 0.99
C GLN A 312 -4.82 9.64 0.92
N LEU A 313 -5.77 9.00 0.23
CA LEU A 313 -5.77 7.56 0.01
C LEU A 313 -4.50 7.10 -0.70
N VAL A 314 -4.21 7.67 -1.88
CA VAL A 314 -3.05 7.27 -2.68
C VAL A 314 -1.75 7.60 -1.97
N CYS A 315 -1.67 8.74 -1.29
CA CYS A 315 -0.49 9.15 -0.53
C CYS A 315 -0.17 8.17 0.60
N THR A 316 -1.21 7.73 1.32
CA THR A 316 -1.10 6.79 2.43
C THR A 316 -0.65 5.42 1.96
N ILE A 317 -1.31 4.84 0.94
CA ILE A 317 -0.92 3.51 0.44
C ILE A 317 0.47 3.51 -0.22
N ALA A 318 0.92 4.66 -0.72
CA ALA A 318 2.25 4.82 -1.29
C ALA A 318 3.36 5.03 -0.24
N GLY A 319 3.01 5.25 1.04
CA GLY A 319 3.95 5.70 2.07
C GLY A 319 4.67 7.00 1.66
N SER A 320 4.01 7.87 0.91
CA SER A 320 4.70 8.91 0.14
C SER A 320 5.07 10.15 0.94
N LEU A 321 4.67 10.26 2.21
CA LEU A 321 5.10 11.34 3.10
C LEU A 321 6.61 11.22 3.38
N VAL A 322 7.27 12.38 3.52
CA VAL A 322 8.73 12.45 3.71
C VAL A 322 9.22 11.81 5.02
N TYR A 323 8.36 11.75 6.03
CA TYR A 323 8.61 11.06 7.31
C TYR A 323 8.19 9.58 7.30
N GLN A 324 7.71 9.07 6.17
CA GLN A 324 7.58 7.64 5.89
C GLN A 324 8.73 7.26 4.95
N HIS A 325 8.45 7.16 3.64
CA HIS A 325 9.42 6.69 2.65
C HIS A 325 9.36 7.44 1.30
N GLY A 326 8.68 8.60 1.24
CA GLY A 326 8.45 9.31 -0.03
C GLY A 326 8.91 10.76 -0.08
N PHE A 327 8.34 11.51 -1.02
CA PHE A 327 8.73 12.90 -1.29
C PHE A 327 7.72 13.96 -0.81
N ASN A 328 6.51 13.59 -0.39
CA ASN A 328 5.49 14.54 0.04
C ASN A 328 5.91 15.25 1.33
N ALA A 329 6.25 16.53 1.20
CA ALA A 329 6.79 17.37 2.28
C ALA A 329 5.73 18.07 3.13
N VAL A 330 4.44 17.87 2.81
CA VAL A 330 3.28 18.47 3.48
C VAL A 330 2.14 17.45 3.53
N GLU A 331 1.20 17.64 4.45
CA GLU A 331 -0.01 16.84 4.49
C GLU A 331 -0.78 16.92 3.17
N THR A 332 -1.34 15.80 2.74
CA THR A 332 -2.17 15.71 1.55
C THR A 332 -3.62 16.11 1.78
N GLY A 333 -4.30 16.51 0.71
CA GLY A 333 -5.68 17.01 0.76
C GLY A 333 -5.80 18.53 0.79
N GLY A 334 -4.68 19.27 0.77
CA GLY A 334 -4.65 20.73 0.88
C GLY A 334 -5.24 21.50 -0.30
N THR A 335 -5.50 20.84 -1.44
CA THR A 335 -6.04 21.48 -2.66
C THR A 335 -7.48 22.00 -2.47
N GLY A 336 -8.17 21.55 -1.42
CA GLY A 336 -9.52 21.97 -1.06
C GLY A 336 -10.59 21.60 -2.11
N TYR A 337 -11.85 21.85 -1.76
CA TYR A 337 -13.00 21.56 -2.63
C TYR A 337 -13.33 22.70 -3.61
N GLN A 338 -12.80 23.89 -3.36
CA GLN A 338 -13.17 25.10 -4.09
C GLN A 338 -12.51 25.12 -5.47
N ASN A 339 -13.24 25.54 -6.51
CA ASN A 339 -12.75 25.71 -7.89
C ASN A 339 -12.37 24.42 -8.62
N LEU A 340 -13.09 23.31 -8.42
CA LEU A 340 -12.95 22.09 -9.23
C LEU A 340 -13.50 22.31 -10.66
N PRO A 341 -13.06 21.52 -11.65
CA PRO A 341 -13.54 21.66 -13.02
C PRO A 341 -15.04 21.40 -13.12
N THR A 342 -15.62 21.85 -14.23
CA THR A 342 -17.06 21.79 -14.53
C THR A 342 -17.60 20.36 -14.46
N ASP A 343 -18.92 20.22 -14.26
CA ASP A 343 -19.61 18.92 -14.28
C ASP A 343 -19.29 18.06 -15.51
N ALA A 344 -18.89 18.68 -16.62
CA ALA A 344 -18.46 17.98 -17.84
C ALA A 344 -17.21 17.10 -17.61
N GLY A 345 -16.16 17.62 -16.99
CA GLY A 345 -14.94 16.85 -16.70
C GLY A 345 -15.19 15.67 -15.75
N LEU A 346 -16.09 15.83 -14.80
CA LEU A 346 -16.52 14.73 -13.92
C LEU A 346 -17.34 13.67 -14.68
N LYS A 347 -18.24 14.08 -15.57
CA LYS A 347 -18.99 13.15 -16.44
C LYS A 347 -18.06 12.34 -17.34
N ASP A 348 -17.02 12.96 -17.89
CA ASP A 348 -16.01 12.27 -18.69
C ASP A 348 -15.19 11.28 -17.86
N ASN A 349 -14.82 11.64 -16.63
CA ASN A 349 -14.19 10.72 -15.69
C ASN A 349 -15.09 9.50 -15.41
N ILE A 350 -16.37 9.73 -15.09
CA ILE A 350 -17.34 8.64 -14.84
C ILE A 350 -17.44 7.76 -16.07
N LYS A 351 -17.63 8.33 -17.27
CA LYS A 351 -17.72 7.57 -18.52
C LYS A 351 -16.44 6.76 -18.78
N TYR A 352 -15.27 7.34 -18.53
CA TYR A 352 -13.99 6.67 -18.73
C TYR A 352 -13.82 5.50 -17.75
N ILE A 353 -14.05 5.71 -16.46
CA ILE A 353 -13.87 4.67 -15.43
C ILE A 353 -14.91 3.57 -15.61
N ILE A 354 -16.20 3.93 -15.66
CA ILE A 354 -17.32 2.98 -15.70
C ILE A 354 -17.41 2.28 -17.04
N CYS A 355 -17.38 3.01 -18.16
CA CYS A 355 -17.61 2.41 -19.48
C CYS A 355 -16.30 2.02 -20.18
N GLY A 356 -15.26 2.84 -20.05
CA GLY A 356 -14.02 2.68 -20.81
C GLY A 356 -13.07 1.63 -20.23
N THR A 357 -12.86 1.64 -18.91
CA THR A 357 -11.88 0.74 -18.25
C THR A 357 -12.51 -0.50 -17.63
N GLN A 358 -13.77 -0.41 -17.17
CA GLN A 358 -14.45 -1.47 -16.39
C GLN A 358 -13.73 -1.87 -15.09
N VAL A 359 -12.67 -1.16 -14.68
CA VAL A 359 -11.86 -1.47 -13.50
C VAL A 359 -12.71 -1.45 -12.24
N MET A 360 -13.52 -0.40 -12.05
CA MET A 360 -14.39 -0.29 -10.88
C MET A 360 -15.41 -1.42 -10.79
N ILE A 361 -16.04 -1.79 -11.91
CA ILE A 361 -17.03 -2.87 -11.93
C ILE A 361 -16.36 -4.20 -11.62
N SER A 362 -15.18 -4.46 -12.19
CA SER A 362 -14.42 -5.69 -11.96
C SER A 362 -14.00 -5.81 -10.50
N ASN A 363 -13.37 -4.77 -9.95
CA ASN A 363 -12.93 -4.74 -8.55
C ASN A 363 -14.08 -4.93 -7.55
N LEU A 364 -15.24 -4.31 -7.82
CA LEU A 364 -16.43 -4.48 -6.99
C LEU A 364 -16.97 -5.92 -7.06
N LYS A 365 -16.95 -6.55 -8.24
CA LYS A 365 -17.37 -7.95 -8.39
C LYS A 365 -16.45 -8.89 -7.60
N GLU A 366 -15.14 -8.74 -7.75
CA GLU A 366 -14.15 -9.52 -7.00
C GLU A 366 -14.35 -9.36 -5.48
N SER A 367 -14.53 -8.12 -5.03
CA SER A 367 -14.72 -7.84 -3.60
C SER A 367 -16.05 -8.38 -3.07
N LEU A 368 -17.12 -8.35 -3.87
CA LEU A 368 -18.40 -8.98 -3.52
C LEU A 368 -18.31 -10.50 -3.47
N GLY A 369 -17.55 -11.11 -4.39
CA GLY A 369 -17.25 -12.55 -4.37
C GLY A 369 -16.54 -12.95 -3.09
N GLU A 370 -15.50 -12.19 -2.72
CA GLU A 370 -14.76 -12.39 -1.47
C GLU A 370 -15.65 -12.25 -0.23
N ILE A 371 -16.52 -11.23 -0.18
CA ILE A 371 -17.50 -11.06 0.91
C ILE A 371 -18.42 -12.28 1.02
N ASP A 372 -18.91 -12.81 -0.11
CA ASP A 372 -19.80 -13.96 -0.11
C ASP A 372 -19.10 -15.24 0.37
N LEU A 373 -17.84 -15.44 -0.01
CA LEU A 373 -17.01 -16.54 0.48
C LEU A 373 -16.78 -16.45 1.98
N ARG A 374 -16.38 -15.27 2.49
CA ARG A 374 -16.23 -15.03 3.94
C ARG A 374 -17.54 -15.29 4.68
N ARG A 375 -18.69 -14.88 4.12
CA ARG A 375 -20.01 -15.14 4.72
C ARG A 375 -20.32 -16.64 4.77
N ARG A 376 -20.10 -17.39 3.69
CA ARG A 376 -20.31 -18.85 3.64
C ARG A 376 -19.40 -19.57 4.63
N PHE A 377 -18.14 -19.14 4.71
CA PHE A 377 -17.19 -19.66 5.69
C PHE A 377 -17.70 -19.49 7.13
N LEU A 378 -18.09 -18.26 7.51
CA LEU A 378 -18.65 -17.99 8.84
C LEU A 378 -19.94 -18.77 9.11
N HIS A 379 -20.79 -18.95 8.10
CA HIS A 379 -22.00 -19.75 8.22
C HIS A 379 -21.69 -21.23 8.49
N HIS A 380 -20.73 -21.82 7.78
CA HIS A 380 -20.32 -23.21 8.03
C HIS A 380 -19.72 -23.37 9.43
N LEU A 381 -18.96 -22.38 9.90
CA LEU A 381 -18.39 -22.39 11.25
C LEU A 381 -19.47 -22.35 12.34
N ASP A 382 -20.51 -21.53 12.14
CA ASP A 382 -21.67 -21.46 13.04
C ASP A 382 -22.48 -22.77 13.02
N GLN A 383 -22.71 -23.36 11.83
CA GLN A 383 -23.38 -24.66 11.69
C GLN A 383 -22.64 -25.77 12.44
N VAL A 384 -21.33 -25.90 12.25
CA VAL A 384 -20.50 -26.90 12.95
C VAL A 384 -20.57 -26.69 14.46
N SER A 385 -20.54 -25.43 14.92
CA SER A 385 -20.66 -25.09 16.34
C SER A 385 -22.03 -25.50 16.91
N GLY A 386 -23.12 -25.23 16.18
CA GLY A 386 -24.48 -25.63 16.56
C GLY A 386 -24.68 -27.15 16.59
N GLU A 387 -24.14 -27.87 15.60
CA GLU A 387 -24.18 -29.33 15.57
C GLU A 387 -23.47 -29.96 16.78
N ILE A 388 -22.33 -29.41 17.20
CA ILE A 388 -21.62 -29.86 18.40
C ILE A 388 -22.49 -29.70 19.65
N ILE A 389 -23.21 -28.59 19.79
CA ILE A 389 -24.13 -28.37 20.92
C ILE A 389 -25.24 -29.41 20.89
N ARG A 390 -25.90 -29.61 19.73
CA ARG A 390 -26.97 -30.60 19.57
C ARG A 390 -26.50 -32.03 19.86
N LEU A 391 -25.32 -32.42 19.39
CA LEU A 391 -24.76 -33.75 19.66
C LEU A 391 -24.44 -33.94 21.15
N LYS A 392 -23.97 -32.89 21.85
CA LYS A 392 -23.81 -32.93 23.31
C LYS A 392 -25.14 -33.15 24.03
N GLU A 393 -26.21 -32.50 23.58
CA GLU A 393 -27.56 -32.67 24.17
C GLU A 393 -28.14 -34.06 23.91
N ILE A 394 -27.89 -34.64 22.72
CA ILE A 394 -28.29 -36.03 22.43
C ILE A 394 -27.56 -37.00 23.36
N LEU A 395 -26.24 -36.84 23.51
CA LEU A 395 -25.47 -37.69 24.44
C LEU A 395 -25.97 -37.60 25.87
N LYS A 396 -26.28 -36.38 26.33
CA LYS A 396 -26.84 -36.16 27.66
C LYS A 396 -28.18 -36.87 27.84
N ARG A 397 -29.09 -36.77 26.85
CA ARG A 397 -30.37 -37.48 26.90
C ARG A 397 -30.22 -38.99 26.92
N CYS A 398 -29.32 -39.56 26.12
CA CYS A 398 -29.04 -41.00 26.17
C CYS A 398 -28.48 -41.42 27.53
N GLU A 399 -27.66 -40.59 28.17
CA GLU A 399 -27.14 -40.83 29.51
C GLU A 399 -28.25 -40.79 30.57
N ASP A 400 -29.14 -39.80 30.50
CA ASP A 400 -30.31 -39.68 31.38
C ASP A 400 -31.26 -40.88 31.20
N GLU A 401 -31.57 -41.27 29.95
CA GLU A 401 -32.43 -42.44 29.64
C GLU A 401 -31.86 -43.76 30.18
N ILE A 402 -30.54 -43.95 30.13
CA ILE A 402 -29.88 -45.13 30.71
C ILE A 402 -30.02 -45.13 32.24
N GLN A 403 -29.89 -43.97 32.89
CA GLN A 403 -30.01 -43.84 34.34
C GLN A 403 -31.43 -44.10 34.85
N ASP A 404 -32.45 -43.77 34.03
CA ASP A 404 -33.87 -43.91 34.36
C ASP A 404 -34.45 -45.31 34.09
N LEU A 405 -33.65 -46.27 33.61
CA LEU A 405 -34.12 -47.62 33.32
C LEU A 405 -34.56 -48.36 34.61
N PRO A 406 -35.76 -49.00 34.63
CA PRO A 406 -36.24 -49.75 35.78
C PRO A 406 -35.31 -50.93 36.13
N SER A 407 -34.96 -51.09 37.40
CA SER A 407 -34.18 -52.23 37.87
C SER A 407 -35.00 -53.54 37.79
N GLY A 408 -34.48 -54.57 37.12
CA GLY A 408 -35.02 -55.95 37.16
C GLY A 408 -35.74 -56.44 35.90
N VAL A 409 -35.70 -55.70 34.78
CA VAL A 409 -36.21 -56.11 33.47
C VAL A 409 -35.04 -56.27 32.50
N ASP A 410 -35.11 -57.27 31.61
CA ASP A 410 -34.12 -57.48 30.56
C ASP A 410 -34.28 -56.42 29.46
N PHE A 411 -33.28 -55.55 29.35
CA PHE A 411 -33.22 -54.47 28.37
C PHE A 411 -32.07 -54.65 27.38
N ASP A 412 -31.53 -55.87 27.22
CA ASP A 412 -30.29 -56.09 26.45
C ASP A 412 -30.36 -55.53 25.03
N GLN A 413 -31.50 -55.65 24.35
CA GLN A 413 -31.69 -55.08 23.01
C GLN A 413 -31.73 -53.54 23.04
N VAL A 414 -32.44 -52.94 24.00
CA VAL A 414 -32.56 -51.49 24.14
C VAL A 414 -31.21 -50.86 24.51
N LEU A 415 -30.46 -51.51 25.40
CA LEU A 415 -29.10 -51.09 25.78
C LEU A 415 -28.12 -51.21 24.61
N THR A 416 -28.28 -52.23 23.76
CA THR A 416 -27.47 -52.41 22.54
C THR A 416 -27.77 -51.30 21.53
N ASP A 417 -29.04 -50.98 21.30
CA ASP A 417 -29.47 -49.94 20.37
C ASP A 417 -29.03 -48.54 20.85
N ILE A 418 -29.22 -48.24 22.13
CA ILE A 418 -28.73 -46.98 22.74
C ILE A 418 -27.20 -46.91 22.67
N SER A 419 -26.48 -48.02 22.93
CA SER A 419 -25.02 -48.04 22.84
C SER A 419 -24.51 -47.78 21.42
N ALA A 420 -25.18 -48.33 20.39
CA ALA A 420 -24.85 -48.07 19.00
C ALA A 420 -25.08 -46.59 18.62
N ILE A 421 -26.20 -46.00 19.06
CA ILE A 421 -26.48 -44.57 18.88
C ILE A 421 -25.43 -43.72 19.60
N VAL A 422 -25.12 -44.03 20.87
CA VAL A 422 -24.11 -43.32 21.66
C VAL A 422 -22.73 -43.39 20.99
N GLN A 423 -22.32 -44.55 20.47
CA GLN A 423 -21.04 -44.67 19.76
C GLN A 423 -21.03 -43.85 18.47
N SER A 424 -22.09 -43.91 17.67
CA SER A 424 -22.22 -43.11 16.44
C SER A 424 -22.19 -41.60 16.72
N VAL A 425 -22.96 -41.16 17.72
CA VAL A 425 -23.01 -39.75 18.15
C VAL A 425 -21.67 -39.31 18.75
N ARG A 426 -20.97 -40.16 19.51
CA ARG A 426 -19.62 -39.86 20.03
C ARG A 426 -18.60 -39.73 18.91
N LEU A 427 -18.65 -40.58 17.90
CA LEU A 427 -17.78 -40.51 16.73
C LEU A 427 -18.01 -39.19 15.97
N ASN A 428 -19.27 -38.88 15.66
CA ASN A 428 -19.65 -37.65 14.97
C ASN A 428 -19.27 -36.40 15.80
N LEU A 429 -19.51 -36.42 17.11
CA LEU A 429 -19.08 -35.36 18.02
C LEU A 429 -17.56 -35.18 18.01
N LYS A 430 -16.80 -36.28 17.97
CA LYS A 430 -15.34 -36.24 17.89
C LYS A 430 -14.90 -35.60 16.56
N ASP A 431 -15.45 -36.05 15.44
CA ASP A 431 -15.11 -35.53 14.10
C ASP A 431 -15.45 -34.04 13.99
N LYS A 432 -16.63 -33.64 14.47
CA LYS A 432 -17.04 -32.22 14.49
C LYS A 432 -16.21 -31.39 15.45
N ARG A 433 -15.80 -31.92 16.61
CA ARG A 433 -14.86 -31.24 17.53
C ARG A 433 -13.47 -31.11 16.91
N GLU A 434 -12.99 -32.11 16.17
CA GLU A 434 -11.71 -32.04 15.48
C GLU A 434 -11.78 -31.03 14.33
N ALA A 435 -12.87 -31.01 13.57
CA ALA A 435 -13.13 -29.98 12.57
C ALA A 435 -13.19 -28.60 13.24
N LEU A 436 -14.00 -28.39 14.28
CA LEU A 436 -14.08 -27.11 14.97
C LEU A 436 -12.73 -26.70 15.57
N LYS A 437 -11.98 -27.61 16.18
CA LYS A 437 -10.62 -27.33 16.66
C LYS A 437 -9.69 -26.94 15.52
N PHE A 438 -9.79 -27.61 14.37
CA PHE A 438 -9.02 -27.25 13.19
C PHE A 438 -9.40 -25.85 12.69
N TRP A 439 -10.70 -25.55 12.59
CA TRP A 439 -11.19 -24.23 12.15
C TRP A 439 -10.91 -23.13 13.18
N GLN A 440 -11.02 -23.40 14.48
CA GLN A 440 -10.66 -22.50 15.57
C GLN A 440 -9.16 -22.32 15.62
N LEU A 441 -8.37 -23.37 15.43
CA LEU A 441 -6.92 -23.26 15.30
C LEU A 441 -6.57 -22.47 14.05
N MET A 442 -7.30 -22.64 12.94
CA MET A 442 -7.10 -21.80 11.75
C MET A 442 -7.42 -20.34 12.05
N LEU A 443 -8.46 -20.04 12.83
CA LEU A 443 -8.79 -18.68 13.30
C LEU A 443 -7.80 -18.15 14.34
N GLU A 444 -7.33 -18.96 15.28
CA GLU A 444 -6.36 -18.58 16.30
C GLU A 444 -4.98 -18.41 15.68
N ILE A 445 -4.60 -19.26 14.74
CA ILE A 445 -3.43 -19.05 13.87
C ILE A 445 -3.65 -17.78 13.06
N GLN A 446 -4.86 -17.50 12.57
CA GLN A 446 -5.18 -16.25 11.91
C GLN A 446 -4.97 -15.06 12.84
N ASP A 447 -5.49 -15.10 14.06
CA ASP A 447 -5.43 -14.04 15.05
C ASP A 447 -4.01 -13.86 15.58
N ILE A 448 -3.26 -14.95 15.82
CA ILE A 448 -1.84 -14.91 16.20
C ILE A 448 -0.99 -14.40 15.04
N ILE A 449 -1.26 -14.80 13.79
CA ILE A 449 -0.58 -14.23 12.62
C ILE A 449 -0.99 -12.76 12.44
N VAL A 450 -2.22 -12.36 12.70
CA VAL A 450 -2.65 -10.96 12.67
C VAL A 450 -1.99 -10.15 13.79
N ASP A 451 -1.88 -10.70 15.00
CA ASP A 451 -1.32 -10.04 16.18
C ASP A 451 0.21 -10.00 16.15
N GLU A 452 0.88 -11.05 15.66
CA GLU A 452 2.35 -11.14 15.58
C GLU A 452 2.92 -10.67 14.25
N THR A 453 2.15 -10.72 13.16
CA THR A 453 2.65 -10.39 11.81
C THR A 453 1.81 -9.35 11.08
N GLY A 454 0.62 -9.03 11.57
CA GLY A 454 -0.31 -8.11 10.92
C GLY A 454 -1.14 -8.69 9.76
N VAL A 455 -1.08 -10.00 9.50
CA VAL A 455 -1.63 -10.63 8.28
C VAL A 455 -2.76 -11.62 8.58
N GLY A 456 -3.88 -11.55 7.86
CA GLY A 456 -4.93 -12.58 7.90
C GLY A 456 -4.69 -13.73 6.90
N VAL A 457 -4.91 -14.98 7.32
CA VAL A 457 -4.94 -16.18 6.44
C VAL A 457 -6.29 -16.28 5.72
N HIS A 458 -6.30 -16.51 4.42
CA HIS A 458 -7.54 -16.65 3.65
C HIS A 458 -8.03 -18.09 3.62
N LEU A 459 -9.30 -18.27 3.99
CA LEU A 459 -10.02 -19.54 3.92
C LEU A 459 -10.96 -19.51 2.71
N ILE A 460 -10.48 -20.16 1.63
CA ILE A 460 -11.23 -20.69 0.47
C ILE A 460 -11.62 -19.65 -0.60
N ASP A 461 -11.12 -19.86 -1.82
CA ASP A 461 -11.64 -19.22 -3.02
C ASP A 461 -11.83 -20.25 -4.16
N HIS A 462 -12.98 -20.16 -4.82
CA HIS A 462 -13.53 -21.11 -5.78
C HIS A 462 -13.48 -20.51 -7.18
N ASP A 463 -12.80 -21.15 -8.12
CA ASP A 463 -12.94 -20.84 -9.54
C ASP A 463 -13.01 -22.14 -10.36
N MET A 464 -14.23 -22.68 -10.52
CA MET A 464 -14.63 -23.53 -11.64
C MET A 464 -16.14 -23.48 -11.84
N ALA A 465 -16.60 -22.46 -12.57
CA ALA A 465 -17.86 -22.50 -13.31
C ALA A 465 -17.73 -21.69 -14.62
N ASN A 466 -17.01 -22.25 -15.60
CA ASN A 466 -17.42 -22.26 -17.02
C ASN A 466 -16.32 -22.80 -17.94
N LYS A 467 -16.37 -24.11 -18.22
CA LYS A 467 -16.15 -24.66 -19.56
C LYS A 467 -17.14 -25.79 -19.77
N GLY A 468 -18.16 -25.56 -20.59
CA GLY A 468 -19.14 -26.59 -20.95
C GLY A 468 -20.49 -26.05 -21.41
N ASN A 469 -20.49 -25.21 -22.46
CA ASN A 469 -21.47 -25.27 -23.55
C ASN A 469 -20.88 -24.62 -24.80
#